data_AF-A0A0B7N800-F1
#
_entry.id   AF-A0A0B7N800-F1
#
_cell.length_a   1.000
_cell.length_b   1.000
_cell.length_c   1.000
_cell.angle_alpha   90.00
_cell.angle_beta   90.00
_cell.angle_gamma   90.00
#
_symmetry.space_group_name_H-M   'P 1'
#
loop_
_entity.id
_entity.type
_entity.pdbx_description
1 polymer ?
#
loop_
_entity_poly.entity_id
_entity_poly.type
_entity_poly.pdbx_seq_one_letter_code
_entity_poly.pdbx_strand_id
1 'polypeptide(L)'
;MSLKIYFEDGKGNAMDEDGREPVQMEINEDAYPLDSITDFNTHAVLKPPEKEVKLKAAKEEESASMLPSTPRPIKKHGDEVKELFFFQVHEKGLTAGKAAKIVDIPRRTAYNWTQEDQDKVERRLKDEESKADEIKKEKGWKEGTVG
;
A
#
# COMPACT_ATOMS: atom_id res chain seq x y z
N MET A 1 24.35 -6.29 21.98
CA MET A 1 24.59 -4.84 21.84
C MET A 1 25.03 -4.34 23.20
N SER A 2 26.19 -3.71 23.31
CA SER A 2 26.66 -3.10 24.55
C SER A 2 26.29 -1.62 24.56
N LEU A 3 25.67 -1.17 25.65
CA LEU A 3 25.41 0.24 25.91
C LEU A 3 26.68 0.87 26.50
N LYS A 4 27.10 2.03 25.98
CA LYS A 4 28.16 2.85 26.56
C LYS A 4 27.55 4.19 26.98
N ILE A 5 27.78 4.58 28.22
CA ILE A 5 27.29 5.84 28.79
C ILE A 5 28.46 6.82 28.84
N TYR A 6 28.22 8.06 28.42
CA TYR A 6 29.19 9.14 28.43
C TYR A 6 28.71 10.26 29.34
N PHE A 7 29.62 10.86 30.09
CA PHE A 7 29.35 11.98 31.01
C PHE A 7 30.39 13.09 30.85
N GLU A 8 30.08 14.29 31.33
CA GLU A 8 30.93 15.48 31.18
C GLU A 8 31.89 15.64 32.38
N ASP A 9 33.20 15.80 32.15
CA ASP A 9 34.26 15.93 33.18
C ASP A 9 34.37 17.36 33.77
N GLY A 10 33.32 18.18 33.65
CA GLY A 10 33.28 19.57 34.15
C GLY A 10 34.26 20.55 33.47
N LYS A 11 35.08 20.07 32.53
CA LYS A 11 35.95 20.87 31.65
C LYS A 11 35.40 21.01 30.22
N GLY A 12 34.18 20.52 29.99
CA GLY A 12 33.53 20.50 28.67
C GLY A 12 33.88 19.28 27.81
N ASN A 13 34.65 18.32 28.32
CA ASN A 13 34.97 17.07 27.60
C ASN A 13 34.01 15.96 28.04
N ALA A 14 33.48 15.21 27.08
CA ALA A 14 32.76 13.96 27.33
C ALA A 14 33.77 12.84 27.60
N MET A 15 33.48 11.97 28.56
CA MET A 15 34.29 10.81 28.97
C MET A 15 33.41 9.57 29.11
N ASP A 16 33.95 8.39 28.80
CA ASP A 16 33.32 7.11 29.09
C ASP A 16 33.56 6.64 30.54
N GLU A 17 32.94 5.53 30.93
CA GLU A 17 33.09 4.91 32.26
C GLU A 17 34.54 4.57 32.63
N ASP A 18 35.40 4.37 31.62
CA ASP A 18 36.83 4.08 31.79
C ASP A 18 37.70 5.35 31.78
N GLY A 19 37.09 6.54 31.74
CA GLY A 19 37.78 7.83 31.71
C GLY A 19 38.46 8.15 30.38
N ARG A 20 38.02 7.53 29.29
CA ARG A 20 38.54 7.76 27.94
C ARG A 20 37.61 8.72 27.20
N GLU A 21 38.22 9.63 26.44
CA GLU A 21 37.46 10.52 25.56
C GLU A 21 36.79 9.69 24.45
N PRO A 22 35.53 10.02 24.09
CA PRO A 22 34.88 9.40 22.95
C PRO A 22 35.70 9.69 21.70
N VAL A 23 35.89 8.67 20.88
CA VAL A 23 36.48 8.83 19.55
C VAL A 23 35.68 9.88 18.79
N GLN A 24 36.33 10.99 18.43
CA GLN A 24 35.73 12.02 17.60
C GLN A 24 35.37 11.38 16.26
N MET A 25 34.08 11.30 15.96
CA MET A 25 33.64 10.88 14.64
C MET A 25 33.88 12.05 13.68
N GLU A 26 34.80 11.89 12.75
CA GLU A 26 34.95 12.78 11.60
C GLU A 26 33.69 12.66 10.73
N ILE A 27 32.81 13.65 10.83
CA ILE A 27 31.68 13.79 9.93
C ILE A 27 32.23 14.38 8.64
N ASN A 28 32.22 13.61 7.54
CA ASN A 28 32.54 14.14 6.22
C ASN A 28 31.50 15.21 5.87
N GLU A 29 31.89 16.48 5.95
CA GLU A 29 31.06 17.64 5.56
C GLU A 29 30.74 17.65 4.05
N ASP A 30 31.45 16.83 3.25
CA ASP A 30 31.14 16.56 1.83
C ASP A 30 29.87 15.70 1.64
N ALA A 31 29.22 15.27 2.72
CA ALA A 31 27.91 14.66 2.65
C ALA A 31 26.91 15.70 2.12
N TYR A 32 26.64 15.64 0.82
CA TYR A 32 25.60 16.39 0.10
C TYR A 32 24.46 16.76 1.05
N PRO A 33 24.35 18.03 1.50
CA PRO A 33 23.25 18.40 2.33
C PRO A 33 21.99 18.05 1.55
N LEU A 34 21.10 17.26 2.15
CA LEU A 34 19.76 16.97 1.60
C LEU A 34 18.89 18.23 1.71
N ASP A 35 19.42 19.36 1.26
CA ASP A 35 18.89 20.73 1.38
C ASP A 35 17.65 20.94 0.50
N SER A 36 17.27 19.91 -0.26
CA SER A 36 16.04 19.88 -1.04
C SER A 36 15.20 18.65 -0.70
N ILE A 37 14.72 18.59 0.54
CA ILE A 37 13.47 17.89 0.80
C ILE A 37 12.42 18.69 0.02
N THR A 38 12.11 18.22 -1.19
CA THR A 38 11.02 18.78 -1.97
C THR A 38 9.73 18.41 -1.24
N ASP A 39 9.08 19.39 -0.61
CA ASP A 39 7.77 19.20 -0.02
C ASP A 39 6.82 18.63 -1.08
N PHE A 40 5.88 17.78 -0.67
CA PHE A 40 4.87 17.19 -1.57
C PHE A 40 4.21 18.23 -2.49
N ASN A 41 4.00 19.44 -1.97
CA ASN A 41 3.45 20.57 -2.71
C ASN A 41 4.37 21.09 -3.82
N THR A 42 5.70 21.08 -3.63
CA THR A 42 6.66 21.51 -4.65
C THR A 42 6.74 20.53 -5.82
N HIS A 43 6.64 19.23 -5.54
CA HIS A 43 6.56 18.19 -6.58
C HIS A 43 5.26 18.31 -7.41
N ALA A 44 4.15 18.74 -6.80
CA ALA A 44 2.88 18.94 -7.51
C ALA A 44 2.94 20.09 -8.54
N VAL A 45 3.71 21.15 -8.26
CA VAL A 45 3.88 22.30 -9.18
C VAL A 45 4.76 21.96 -10.38
N LEU A 46 5.69 21.02 -10.22
CA LEU A 46 6.58 20.57 -11.30
C LEU A 46 5.95 19.53 -12.24
N LYS A 47 4.70 19.12 -12.00
CA LYS A 47 4.02 18.19 -12.90
C LYS A 47 3.68 18.93 -14.20
N PRO A 48 4.23 18.51 -15.36
CA PRO A 48 3.87 19.12 -16.63
C PRO A 48 2.36 18.93 -16.88
N PRO A 49 1.67 19.93 -17.45
CA PRO A 49 0.23 19.84 -17.69
C PRO A 49 -0.05 18.68 -18.64
N GLU A 50 -0.81 17.69 -18.15
CA GLU A 50 -1.34 16.60 -18.96
C GLU A 50 -2.26 17.22 -20.03
N LYS A 51 -1.82 17.22 -21.29
CA LYS A 51 -2.59 17.77 -22.42
C LYS A 51 -3.96 17.11 -22.46
N GLU A 52 -5.00 17.92 -22.45
CA GLU A 52 -6.40 17.51 -22.55
C GLU A 52 -6.65 16.76 -23.86
N VAL A 53 -6.79 15.43 -23.79
CA VAL A 53 -7.34 14.64 -24.88
C VAL A 53 -8.85 14.82 -24.85
N LYS A 54 -9.33 15.67 -25.76
CA LYS A 54 -10.73 16.04 -25.96
C LYS A 54 -11.63 14.80 -26.03
N LEU A 55 -12.55 14.69 -25.07
CA LEU A 55 -13.68 13.79 -25.11
C LEU A 55 -14.63 14.21 -26.24
N LYS A 56 -14.84 13.35 -27.24
CA LYS A 56 -15.99 13.47 -28.12
C LYS A 56 -17.16 12.73 -27.50
N ALA A 57 -18.20 13.50 -27.19
CA ALA A 57 -19.51 13.02 -26.81
C ALA A 57 -20.21 12.35 -28.00
N ALA A 58 -20.91 11.26 -27.74
CA ALA A 58 -22.12 10.89 -28.47
C ALA A 58 -23.11 10.32 -27.46
N LYS A 59 -24.19 11.08 -27.27
CA LYS A 59 -25.39 10.73 -26.52
C LYS A 59 -26.27 9.95 -27.49
N GLU A 60 -26.75 8.78 -27.10
CA GLU A 60 -27.97 8.20 -27.66
C GLU A 60 -28.66 7.44 -26.53
N GLU A 61 -29.77 8.01 -26.09
CA GLU A 61 -30.77 7.29 -25.33
C GLU A 61 -31.62 6.53 -26.35
N GLU A 62 -31.73 5.21 -26.23
CA GLU A 62 -32.89 4.49 -26.76
C GLU A 62 -33.31 3.34 -25.83
N SER A 63 -34.53 3.54 -25.31
CA SER A 63 -35.58 2.57 -25.00
C SER A 63 -35.22 1.22 -24.38
N ALA A 64 -35.76 1.02 -23.18
CA ALA A 64 -36.01 -0.29 -22.60
C ALA A 64 -36.79 -1.20 -23.57
N SER A 65 -36.13 -2.25 -24.06
CA SER A 65 -36.80 -3.46 -24.54
C SER A 65 -36.23 -4.65 -23.77
N MET A 66 -37.07 -5.23 -22.92
CA MET A 66 -36.79 -6.50 -22.26
C MET A 66 -36.88 -7.61 -23.32
N LEU A 67 -35.74 -7.97 -23.90
CA LEU A 67 -35.58 -9.22 -24.65
C LEU A 67 -34.78 -10.21 -23.79
N PRO A 68 -35.12 -11.51 -23.79
CA PRO A 68 -34.37 -12.52 -23.06
C PRO A 68 -32.95 -12.58 -23.64
N SER A 69 -31.99 -12.09 -22.85
CA SER A 69 -30.57 -12.12 -23.19
C SER A 69 -30.15 -13.56 -23.40
N THR A 70 -29.85 -13.92 -24.63
CA THR A 70 -29.03 -15.10 -24.90
C THR A 70 -27.72 -14.97 -24.10
N PRO A 71 -27.21 -16.07 -23.51
CA PRO A 71 -25.98 -16.01 -22.73
C PRO A 71 -24.85 -15.58 -23.66
N ARG A 72 -24.35 -14.36 -23.48
CA ARG A 72 -23.19 -13.88 -24.22
C ARG A 72 -22.00 -14.78 -23.84
N PRO A 73 -21.18 -15.21 -24.80
CA PRO A 73 -19.99 -15.99 -24.50
C PRO A 73 -19.13 -15.24 -23.47
N ILE A 74 -18.80 -15.91 -22.37
CA ILE A 74 -17.99 -15.35 -21.29
C ILE A 74 -16.60 -15.09 -21.85
N LYS A 75 -16.24 -13.82 -22.05
CA LYS A 75 -14.87 -13.44 -22.37
C LYS A 75 -14.02 -13.75 -21.15
N LYS A 76 -13.10 -14.70 -21.28
CA LYS A 76 -12.07 -14.95 -20.27
C LYS A 76 -11.03 -13.84 -20.42
N HIS A 77 -10.82 -13.07 -19.36
CA HIS A 77 -9.72 -12.12 -19.29
C HIS A 77 -8.50 -12.84 -18.69
N GLY A 78 -7.33 -12.65 -19.28
CA GLY A 78 -6.07 -13.19 -18.75
C GLY A 78 -5.64 -12.47 -17.47
N ASP A 79 -4.74 -13.08 -16.71
CA ASP A 79 -4.26 -12.53 -15.43
C ASP A 79 -3.57 -11.17 -15.61
N GLU A 80 -2.86 -10.96 -16.72
CA GLU A 80 -2.24 -9.66 -17.08
C GLU A 80 -3.25 -8.51 -17.09
N VAL A 81 -4.47 -8.78 -17.60
CA VAL A 81 -5.55 -7.80 -17.69
C VAL A 81 -6.09 -7.49 -16.28
N LYS A 82 -6.12 -8.50 -15.40
CA LYS A 82 -6.53 -8.35 -14.00
C LYS A 82 -5.50 -7.54 -13.22
N GLU A 83 -4.21 -7.76 -13.45
CA GLU A 83 -3.12 -6.97 -12.84
C GLU A 83 -3.17 -5.50 -13.28
N LEU A 84 -3.30 -5.24 -14.58
CA LEU A 84 -3.46 -3.87 -15.11
C LEU A 84 -4.67 -3.15 -14.51
N PHE A 85 -5.78 -3.87 -14.31
CA PHE A 85 -6.95 -3.33 -13.64
C PHE A 85 -6.66 -2.93 -12.19
N PHE A 86 -6.03 -3.81 -11.40
CA PHE A 86 -5.71 -3.52 -10.01
C PHE A 86 -4.64 -2.44 -9.85
N PHE A 87 -3.65 -2.38 -10.73
CA PHE A 87 -2.71 -1.26 -10.81
C PHE A 87 -3.47 0.07 -10.96
N GLN A 88 -4.45 0.12 -11.86
CA GLN A 88 -5.24 1.32 -12.08
C GLN A 88 -6.14 1.68 -10.87
N VAL A 89 -6.60 0.69 -10.10
CA VAL A 89 -7.44 0.92 -8.91
C VAL A 89 -6.59 1.36 -7.70
N HIS A 90 -5.51 0.66 -7.40
CA HIS A 90 -4.71 0.88 -6.20
C HIS A 90 -3.63 1.95 -6.37
N GLU A 91 -2.86 1.90 -7.46
CA GLU A 91 -1.76 2.86 -7.69
C GLU A 91 -2.26 4.19 -8.21
N LYS A 92 -3.31 4.18 -9.06
CA LYS A 92 -3.89 5.41 -9.63
C LYS A 92 -5.14 5.89 -8.87
N GLY A 93 -5.62 5.14 -7.87
CA GLY A 93 -6.78 5.52 -7.06
C GLY A 93 -8.09 5.66 -7.83
N LEU A 94 -8.22 5.00 -8.99
CA LEU A 94 -9.43 5.11 -9.80
C LEU A 94 -10.53 4.18 -9.32
N THR A 95 -11.77 4.64 -9.45
CA THR A 95 -12.94 3.79 -9.20
C THR A 95 -12.94 2.60 -10.18
N ALA A 96 -13.36 1.42 -9.70
CA ALA A 96 -13.46 0.19 -10.51
C ALA A 96 -14.12 0.41 -11.88
N GLY A 97 -15.18 1.23 -11.96
CA GLY A 97 -15.83 1.56 -13.23
C GLY A 97 -14.98 2.40 -14.20
N LYS A 98 -14.11 3.29 -13.71
CA LYS A 98 -13.17 4.05 -14.56
C LYS A 98 -12.02 3.17 -15.00
N ALA A 99 -11.46 2.36 -14.10
CA ALA A 99 -10.42 1.38 -14.44
C ALA A 99 -10.92 0.35 -15.47
N ALA A 100 -12.16 -0.12 -15.33
CA ALA A 100 -12.78 -1.04 -16.30
C ALA A 100 -12.83 -0.47 -17.71
N LYS A 101 -13.12 0.84 -17.86
CA LYS A 101 -13.11 1.51 -19.17
C LYS A 101 -11.72 1.62 -19.77
N ILE A 102 -10.69 1.80 -18.94
CA ILE A 102 -9.30 1.93 -19.39
C ILE A 102 -8.77 0.59 -19.89
N VAL A 103 -9.12 -0.49 -19.19
CA VAL A 103 -8.65 -1.86 -19.49
C VAL A 103 -9.61 -2.62 -20.43
N ASP A 104 -10.67 -1.96 -20.91
CA ASP A 104 -11.72 -2.52 -21.79
C ASP A 104 -12.38 -3.80 -21.24
N ILE A 105 -12.74 -3.76 -19.95
CA ILE A 105 -13.43 -4.86 -19.26
C ILE A 105 -14.88 -4.45 -18.99
N PRO A 106 -15.86 -5.39 -19.07
CA PRO A 106 -17.21 -5.13 -18.62
C PRO A 106 -17.24 -4.65 -17.17
N ARG A 107 -17.99 -3.58 -16.91
CA ARG A 107 -18.10 -2.98 -15.57
C ARG A 107 -18.49 -3.98 -14.48
N ARG A 108 -19.31 -4.99 -14.82
CA ARG A 108 -19.71 -6.07 -13.90
C ARG A 108 -18.52 -6.94 -13.49
N THR A 109 -17.65 -7.31 -14.43
CA THR A 109 -16.45 -8.11 -14.15
C THR A 109 -15.50 -7.36 -13.22
N ALA A 110 -15.31 -6.05 -13.46
CA ALA A 110 -14.47 -5.21 -12.60
C ALA A 110 -14.97 -5.17 -11.15
N TYR A 111 -16.28 -4.99 -10.93
CA TYR A 111 -16.82 -5.01 -9.57
C TYR A 111 -16.76 -6.40 -8.92
N ASN A 112 -17.01 -7.47 -9.68
CA ASN A 112 -16.85 -8.83 -9.18
C ASN A 112 -15.40 -9.08 -8.71
N TRP A 113 -14.40 -8.63 -9.47
CA TRP A 113 -13.00 -8.78 -9.07
C TRP A 113 -12.66 -7.99 -7.81
N THR A 114 -13.14 -6.76 -7.68
CA THR A 114 -12.92 -5.99 -6.44
C THR A 114 -13.60 -6.63 -5.23
N GLN A 115 -14.77 -7.25 -5.43
CA GLN A 115 -15.46 -7.95 -4.36
C GLN A 115 -14.73 -9.24 -3.97
N GLU A 116 -14.29 -10.04 -4.94
CA GLU A 116 -13.47 -11.23 -4.68
C GLU A 116 -12.18 -10.89 -3.93
N ASP A 117 -11.56 -9.75 -4.26
CA ASP A 117 -10.35 -9.27 -3.59
C ASP A 117 -10.62 -8.89 -2.13
N GLN A 118 -11.69 -8.12 -1.89
CA GLN A 118 -12.13 -7.79 -0.52
C GLN A 118 -12.45 -9.04 0.30
N ASP A 119 -13.22 -9.98 -0.26
CA ASP A 119 -13.55 -11.25 0.39
C ASP A 119 -12.29 -12.07 0.73
N LYS A 120 -11.28 -12.04 -0.14
CA LYS A 120 -10.01 -12.74 0.06
C LYS A 120 -9.21 -12.13 1.21
N VAL A 121 -9.21 -10.81 1.34
CA VAL A 121 -8.60 -10.11 2.47
C VAL A 121 -9.33 -10.45 3.76
N GLU A 122 -10.66 -10.44 3.77
CA GLU A 122 -11.46 -10.79 4.96
C GLU A 122 -11.21 -12.22 5.44
N ARG A 123 -11.11 -13.19 4.51
CA ARG A 123 -10.82 -14.58 4.87
C ARG A 123 -9.47 -14.72 5.54
N ARG A 124 -8.43 -14.07 4.99
CA ARG A 124 -7.08 -14.08 5.59
C ARG A 124 -7.08 -13.53 7.01
N LEU A 125 -7.82 -12.44 7.25
CA LEU A 125 -7.94 -11.86 8.59
C LEU A 125 -8.62 -12.82 9.58
N LYS A 126 -9.69 -13.50 9.15
CA LYS A 126 -10.40 -14.49 9.99
C LYS A 126 -9.53 -15.72 10.29
N ASP A 127 -8.76 -16.18 9.31
CA ASP A 127 -7.84 -17.30 9.50
C ASP A 127 -6.73 -16.94 10.51
N GLU A 128 -6.23 -15.70 10.48
CA GLU A 128 -5.25 -15.22 11.48
C GLU A 128 -5.84 -15.08 12.88
N GLU A 129 -7.09 -14.61 13.00
CA GLU A 129 -7.80 -14.47 14.28
C GLU A 129 -8.02 -15.85 14.93
N SER A 130 -8.50 -16.83 14.15
CA SER A 130 -8.70 -18.20 14.65
C SER A 130 -7.39 -18.86 15.12
N LYS A 131 -6.28 -18.60 14.43
CA LYS A 131 -4.95 -19.07 14.81
C LYS A 131 -4.43 -18.38 16.07
N ALA A 132 -4.71 -17.08 16.24
CA ALA A 132 -4.32 -16.35 17.44
C ALA A 132 -5.06 -16.86 18.69
N ASP A 133 -6.34 -17.21 18.55
CA ASP A 133 -7.15 -17.77 19.64
C ASP A 133 -6.74 -19.20 20.01
N GLU A 134 -6.33 -20.01 19.03
CA GLU A 134 -5.77 -21.34 19.26
C GLU A 134 -4.44 -21.27 20.05
N ILE A 135 -3.55 -20.33 19.71
CA ILE A 135 -2.28 -20.10 20.42
C ILE A 135 -2.53 -19.62 21.86
N LYS A 136 -3.51 -18.75 22.08
CA LYS A 136 -3.88 -18.30 23.43
C LYS A 136 -4.42 -19.45 24.29
N LYS A 137 -5.23 -20.35 23.68
CA LYS A 137 -5.79 -21.51 24.36
C LYS A 137 -4.71 -22.54 24.73
N GLU A 138 -3.73 -22.77 23.86
CA GLU A 138 -2.61 -23.67 24.15
C GLU A 138 -1.70 -23.13 25.26
N LYS A 139 -1.46 -21.81 25.29
CA LYS A 139 -0.66 -21.16 26.35
C LYS A 139 -1.37 -21.16 27.71
N GLY A 140 -2.68 -20.87 27.73
CA GLY A 140 -3.47 -20.91 28.96
C GLY A 140 -3.59 -22.31 29.58
N TRP A 141 -3.45 -23.38 28.78
CA TRP A 141 -3.43 -24.76 29.28
C TRP A 141 -2.08 -25.17 29.91
N LYS A 142 -0.97 -24.56 29.47
CA LYS A 142 0.37 -24.87 30.02
C LYS A 142 0.65 -24.17 31.35
N GLU A 143 -0.03 -23.06 31.64
CA GLU A 143 0.11 -22.33 32.92
C GLU A 143 -0.70 -22.95 34.07
N GLY A 144 -1.58 -23.93 33.80
CA GLY A 144 -2.44 -24.58 34.80
C GLY A 144 -1.92 -25.90 35.40
N THR A 145 -0.74 -26.39 35.01
CA THR A 145 -0.28 -27.76 35.35
C THR A 145 0.94 -27.79 36.29
N VAL A 146 1.21 -26.71 37.02
CA VAL A 146 2.18 -26.72 38.12
C VAL A 146 1.48 -26.21 39.39
N GLY A 147 0.82 -27.14 40.08
CA GLY A 147 0.22 -26.95 41.41
C GLY A 147 0.35 -28.24 42.20
#